data_AF-A0A423UPW0-F1
#
_entry.id   AF-A0A423UPW0-F1
#
_cell.length_a   1.000
_cell.length_b   1.000
_cell.length_c   1.000
_cell.angle_alpha   90.00
_cell.angle_beta   90.00
_cell.angle_gamma   90.00
#
_symmetry.space_group_name_H-M   'P 1'
#
loop_
_entity.id
_entity.type
_entity.pdbx_description
1 polymer ?
#
loop_
_entity_poly.entity_id
_entity_poly.type
_entity_poly.pdbx_seq_one_letter_code
_entity_poly.pdbx_strand_id
1 'polypeptide(L)' 'ARLLGPTAALTPLAGPAVLVTAVAADARLLRGILDDAMRELLDGLKKSFEEGFED' A
#
# COMPACT_ATOMS: atom_id res chain seq x y z
N ALA A 1 -8.65 3.70 7.75
CA ALA A 1 -7.23 3.83 7.33
C ALA A 1 -6.40 2.77 8.04
N ARG A 2 -5.41 2.18 7.36
CA ARG A 2 -4.43 1.22 7.90
C ARG A 2 -3.07 1.93 8.03
N LEU A 3 -2.37 1.77 9.14
CA LEU A 3 -1.02 2.35 9.29
C LEU A 3 0.03 1.53 8.54
N LEU A 4 0.99 2.21 7.91
CA LEU A 4 2.15 1.64 7.21
C LEU A 4 3.43 2.04 7.96
N GLY A 5 3.48 1.70 9.24
CA GLY A 5 4.48 2.21 10.17
C GLY A 5 4.10 3.54 10.83
N PRO A 6 5.04 4.23 11.48
CA PRO A 6 4.76 5.34 12.39
C PRO A 6 4.43 6.66 11.68
N THR A 7 4.86 6.84 10.44
CA THR A 7 4.73 8.13 9.71
C THR A 7 3.92 8.03 8.43
N ALA A 8 3.23 6.90 8.19
CA ALA A 8 2.47 6.68 6.97
C ALA A 8 1.15 5.95 7.24
N ALA A 9 0.14 6.29 6.44
CA ALA A 9 -1.18 5.69 6.51
C ALA A 9 -1.73 5.47 5.10
N LEU A 10 -2.43 4.35 4.94
CA LEU A 10 -3.18 3.96 3.75
C LEU A 10 -4.67 4.13 4.01
N THR A 11 -5.35 4.82 3.11
CA THR A 11 -6.79 5.04 3.16
C THR A 11 -7.43 4.54 1.87
N PRO A 12 -8.32 3.54 1.92
CA PRO A 12 -9.12 3.17 0.76
C PRO A 12 -9.95 4.36 0.27
N LEU A 13 -10.04 4.52 -1.03
CA LEU A 13 -10.91 5.50 -1.68
C LEU A 13 -12.15 4.82 -2.23
N ALA A 14 -13.13 5.61 -2.69
CA ALA A 14 -14.24 5.06 -3.45
C ALA A 14 -13.71 4.40 -4.74
N GLY A 15 -14.01 3.11 -4.94
CA GLY A 15 -13.51 2.30 -6.06
C GLY A 15 -12.22 1.52 -5.74
N PRO A 16 -11.52 0.97 -6.75
CA PRO A 16 -10.34 0.12 -6.56
C PRO A 16 -9.06 0.92 -6.26
N ALA A 17 -9.19 2.09 -5.65
CA ALA A 17 -8.10 3.03 -5.44
C ALA A 17 -7.78 3.18 -3.95
N VAL A 18 -6.54 3.52 -3.66
CA VAL A 18 -6.05 3.81 -2.30
C VAL A 18 -5.23 5.09 -2.31
N LEU A 19 -5.34 5.87 -1.24
CA LEU A 19 -4.50 7.03 -0.96
C LEU A 19 -3.47 6.66 0.11
N VAL A 20 -2.20 6.97 -0.15
CA VAL A 20 -1.14 6.88 0.85
C VAL A 20 -0.70 8.29 1.23
N THR A 21 -0.76 8.58 2.52
CA THR A 21 -0.19 9.80 3.12
C THR A 21 1.02 9.41 3.94
N ALA A 22 2.15 10.08 3.73
CA ALA A 22 3.38 9.80 4.46
C ALA A 22 4.18 11.08 4.72
N VAL A 23 4.88 11.12 5.84
CA VAL A 23 5.86 12.16 6.18
C VAL A 23 7.23 11.51 6.32
N ALA A 24 8.24 12.12 5.69
CA ALA A 24 9.63 11.69 5.78
C ALA A 24 10.56 12.91 5.78
N ALA A 25 11.79 12.73 6.25
CA ALA A 25 12.78 13.80 6.30
C ALA A 25 13.23 14.28 4.91
N ASP A 26 13.17 13.39 3.90
CA ASP A 26 13.56 13.69 2.52
C ASP A 26 12.78 12.83 1.51
N ALA A 27 12.97 13.15 0.22
CA ALA A 27 12.28 12.51 -0.89
C ALA A 27 12.74 11.06 -1.14
N ARG A 28 13.98 10.68 -0.81
CA ARG A 28 14.48 9.32 -0.97
C ARG A 28 13.80 8.40 0.04
N LEU A 29 13.70 8.83 1.29
CA LEU A 29 12.98 8.09 2.33
C LEU A 29 11.48 8.00 2.02
N LEU A 30 10.86 9.11 1.58
CA LEU A 30 9.46 9.10 1.14
C LEU A 30 9.25 8.08 0.02
N ARG A 31 10.15 8.05 -0.96
CA ARG A 31 10.06 7.10 -2.08
C ARG A 31 10.14 5.66 -1.61
N GLY A 32 11.02 5.34 -0.67
CA GLY A 32 11.10 4.02 -0.05
C GLY A 32 9.77 3.60 0.59
N ILE A 33 9.17 4.47 1.41
CA ILE A 33 7.86 4.20 2.02
C ILE A 33 6.79 3.90 0.96
N LEU A 34 6.76 4.68 -0.13
CA LEU A 34 5.78 4.50 -1.21
C LEU A 34 6.03 3.22 -2.03
N ASP A 35 7.29 2.88 -2.28
CA ASP A 35 7.65 1.64 -2.99
C ASP A 35 7.30 0.40 -2.14
N ASP A 36 7.52 0.44 -0.83
CA ASP A 36 7.12 -0.63 0.11
C ASP A 36 5.60 -0.78 0.17
N ALA A 37 4.87 0.33 0.28
CA ALA A 37 3.41 0.34 0.25
C ALA A 37 2.85 -0.26 -1.05
N MET A 38 3.47 0.06 -2.19
CA MET A 38 3.10 -0.49 -3.50
C MET A 38 3.33 -2.00 -3.55
N ARG A 39 4.46 -2.49 -3.05
CA ARG A 39 4.77 -3.93 -3.01
C ARG A 39 3.73 -4.69 -2.19
N GLU A 40 3.44 -4.23 -0.98
CA GLU A 40 2.40 -4.87 -0.14
C GLU A 40 1.04 -4.94 -0.83
N LEU A 41 0.64 -3.87 -1.53
CA LEU A 41 -0.64 -3.82 -2.24
C LEU A 41 -0.69 -4.80 -3.41
N LEU A 42 0.37 -4.85 -4.22
CA LEU A 42 0.46 -5.76 -5.36
C LEU A 42 0.52 -7.21 -4.91
N ASP A 43 1.23 -7.50 -3.81
CA ASP A 43 1.28 -8.84 -3.24
C ASP A 43 -0.08 -9.28 -2.71
N GLY A 44 -0.81 -8.38 -2.03
CA GLY A 44 -2.18 -8.64 -1.58
C GLY A 44 -3.15 -8.88 -2.75
N LEU A 45 -3.03 -8.08 -3.81
CA LEU A 45 -3.82 -8.24 -5.02
C LEU A 45 -3.52 -9.58 -5.71
N LYS A 46 -2.24 -9.95 -5.82
CA LYS A 46 -1.82 -11.23 -6.41
C LYS A 46 -2.40 -12.42 -5.64
N LYS A 47 -2.35 -12.40 -4.30
CA LYS A 47 -2.99 -13.43 -3.47
C LYS A 47 -4.49 -13.54 -3.72
N SER A 48 -5.19 -12.41 -3.83
CA SER A 48 -6.63 -12.42 -4.12
C SER A 48 -6.97 -13.00 -5.50
N PHE A 49 -6.04 -12.93 -6.46
CA PHE A 49 -6.19 -13.61 -7.74
C PHE A 49 -5.90 -15.11 -7.62
N GLU A 50 -4.83 -15.51 -6.93
CA GLU A 50 -4.44 -16.92 -6.76
C GLU A 50 -5.46 -17.73 -5.94
N GLU A 51 -6.02 -17.16 -4.88
CA GLU A 51 -7.10 -17.76 -4.07
C GLU A 51 -8.43 -17.87 -4.83
N GLY A 52 -8.62 -17.08 -5.89
CA GLY A 52 -9.83 -17.11 -6.73
C GLY A 52 -9.85 -18.20 -7.81
N PHE A 53 -8.79 -19.02 -7.92
CA PHE A 53 -8.70 -20.15 -8.85
C PHE A 53 -8.70 -21.53 -8.15
N GLU A 54 -8.84 -21.56 -6.82
CA GLU A 54 -9.15 -22.79 -6.08
C GLU A 54 -10.68 -22.99 -6.02
N ASP A 55 -11.26 -23.46 -7.13
CA ASP A 55 -12.58 -24.11 -7.21
C ASP A 55 -12.53 -25.24 -8.26
#